data_AF-A0A965IEC4-F1
#
_entry.id   AF-A0A965IEC4-F1
#
_cell.length_a   1.000
_cell.length_b   1.000
_cell.length_c   1.000
_cell.angle_alpha   90.00
_cell.angle_beta   90.00
_cell.angle_gamma   90.00
#
_symmetry.space_group_name_H-M   'P 1'
#
loop_
_entity.id
_entity.type
_entity.pdbx_description
1 polymer ?
#
loop_
_entity_poly.entity_id
_entity_poly.type
_entity_poly.pdbx_seq_one_letter_code
_entity_poly.pdbx_strand_id
1 'polypeptide(L)'
;MSYYTTASKQLISNYACISTLEPTEITIGENITVSALGAPFNGTFKVLDMPQYEFTGVDSTTGEFQFDVNVPRPNQIIYAATGSNVQYVVTYDGSVEYTQTCTWITVAALITFLGVTITNPSDDYTLATQATNAANLFCYRRRQESGYHDALSTSPGADATLGTLMYGAALWRSRGSIETAFAAFDTMGTPTQQSLTPIVKQLLGIPRPAVA
;
A
#
# COMPACT_ATOMS: atom_id res chain seq x y z
N MET A 1 1.17 -7.09 0.59
CA MET A 1 0.72 -7.51 1.92
C MET A 1 1.97 -7.69 2.75
N SER A 2 2.11 -6.88 3.79
CA SER A 2 3.25 -6.89 4.69
C SER A 2 2.78 -7.39 6.05
N TYR A 3 3.63 -8.15 6.73
CA TYR A 3 3.37 -8.69 8.06
C TYR A 3 4.47 -8.22 8.99
N TYR A 4 4.07 -7.63 10.12
CA TYR A 4 4.98 -7.20 11.17
C TYR A 4 4.62 -7.92 12.47
N THR A 5 5.63 -8.47 13.14
CA THR A 5 5.44 -9.05 14.48
C THR A 5 5.26 -7.94 15.50
N THR A 6 4.31 -8.09 16.41
CA THR A 6 4.12 -7.13 17.51
C THR A 6 5.24 -7.26 18.54
N ALA A 7 5.51 -6.20 19.31
CA ALA A 7 6.46 -6.23 20.42
C ALA A 7 5.82 -5.82 21.75
N SER A 8 4.71 -5.07 21.71
CA SER A 8 3.96 -4.70 22.90
C SER A 8 2.49 -4.47 22.61
N LYS A 9 1.69 -4.45 23.67
CA LYS A 9 0.29 -4.02 23.66
C LYS A 9 -0.06 -3.24 24.91
N GLN A 10 -0.99 -2.31 24.76
CA GLN A 10 -1.57 -1.49 25.82
C GLN A 10 -2.96 -1.06 25.39
N LEU A 11 -3.89 -0.94 26.33
CA LEU A 11 -5.22 -0.39 26.08
C LEU A 11 -5.53 0.65 27.16
N ILE A 12 -5.78 1.89 26.74
CA ILE A 12 -6.19 2.97 27.65
C ILE A 12 -7.33 3.74 26.98
N SER A 13 -8.41 3.99 27.73
CA SER A 13 -9.51 4.85 27.30
C SER A 13 -10.14 4.44 25.96
N ASN A 14 -10.26 3.13 25.72
CA ASN A 14 -10.75 2.54 24.47
C ASN A 14 -9.86 2.79 23.23
N TYR A 15 -8.57 3.04 23.44
CA TYR A 15 -7.56 3.08 22.39
C TYR A 15 -6.48 2.06 22.68
N ALA A 16 -6.21 1.22 21.69
CA ALA A 16 -5.12 0.26 21.71
C ALA A 16 -3.88 0.94 21.16
N CYS A 17 -2.78 0.81 21.90
CA CYS A 17 -1.45 1.17 21.46
C CYS A 17 -0.62 -0.12 21.40
N ILE A 18 -0.24 -0.52 20.20
CA ILE A 18 0.67 -1.65 19.99
C ILE A 18 1.98 -1.13 19.41
N SER A 19 3.06 -1.87 19.58
CA SER A 19 4.29 -1.61 18.82
C SER A 19 4.64 -2.80 17.94
N THR A 20 5.31 -2.54 16.82
CA THR A 20 5.94 -3.57 16.00
C THR A 20 7.39 -3.77 16.39
N LEU A 21 7.92 -4.96 16.15
CA LEU A 21 9.30 -5.33 16.46
C LEU A 21 10.32 -4.54 15.62
N GLU A 22 9.92 -4.17 14.41
CA GLU A 22 10.73 -3.45 13.44
C GLU A 22 9.98 -2.23 12.89
N PRO A 23 10.70 -1.26 12.28
CA PRO A 23 10.08 -0.14 11.58
C PRO A 23 9.12 -0.62 10.49
N THR A 24 8.00 0.08 10.30
CA THR A 24 6.97 -0.27 9.32
C THR A 24 6.79 0.82 8.27
N GLU A 25 6.27 0.42 7.12
CA GLU A 25 5.84 1.35 6.06
C GLU A 25 4.38 1.80 6.24
N ILE A 26 3.72 1.35 7.31
CA ILE A 26 2.34 1.72 7.64
C ILE A 26 2.31 3.22 7.92
N THR A 27 1.27 3.89 7.46
CA THR A 27 1.06 5.32 7.68
C THR A 27 -0.28 5.63 8.33
N ILE A 28 -0.41 6.83 8.89
CA ILE A 28 -1.63 7.28 9.54
C ILE A 28 -2.80 7.26 8.55
N GLY A 29 -3.94 6.76 9.00
CA GLY A 29 -5.17 6.69 8.22
C GLY A 29 -5.37 5.40 7.42
N GLU A 30 -4.35 4.54 7.37
CA GLU A 30 -4.43 3.24 6.70
C GLU A 30 -5.19 2.20 7.54
N ASN A 31 -5.73 1.18 6.88
CA ASN A 31 -6.36 0.04 7.55
C ASN A 31 -5.33 -1.07 7.78
N ILE A 32 -5.28 -1.57 9.00
CA ILE A 32 -4.45 -2.71 9.41
C ILE A 32 -5.33 -3.83 9.96
N THR A 33 -4.86 -5.06 9.86
CA THR A 33 -5.47 -6.20 10.54
C THR A 33 -4.51 -6.68 11.62
N VAL A 34 -4.98 -6.70 12.87
CA VAL A 34 -4.22 -7.18 14.03
C VAL A 34 -4.75 -8.55 14.42
N SER A 35 -3.85 -9.50 14.65
CA SER A 35 -4.18 -10.87 15.01
C SER A 35 -3.31 -11.39 16.17
N ALA A 36 -3.74 -12.48 16.79
CA ALA A 36 -3.03 -13.21 17.84
C ALA A 36 -2.68 -12.43 19.14
N LEU A 37 -3.21 -11.23 19.35
CA LEU A 37 -3.11 -10.48 20.60
C LEU A 37 -4.31 -10.68 21.57
N GLY A 38 -5.39 -11.29 21.07
CA GLY A 38 -6.64 -11.52 21.79
C GLY A 38 -7.58 -10.32 21.71
N ALA A 39 -8.82 -10.48 22.18
CA ALA A 39 -9.74 -9.35 22.32
C ALA A 39 -9.24 -8.39 23.43
N PRO A 40 -9.38 -7.06 23.28
CA PRO A 40 -10.01 -6.35 22.15
C PRO A 40 -9.04 -5.95 21.02
N PHE A 41 -7.79 -6.41 21.05
CA PHE A 41 -6.73 -6.01 20.12
C PHE A 41 -6.89 -6.62 18.72
N ASN A 42 -7.50 -7.79 18.60
CA ASN A 42 -7.67 -8.45 17.30
C ASN A 42 -8.81 -7.83 16.49
N GLY A 43 -8.58 -7.61 15.20
CA GLY A 43 -9.56 -7.06 14.27
C GLY A 43 -8.94 -6.23 13.16
N THR A 44 -9.78 -5.64 12.32
CA THR A 44 -9.35 -4.66 11.31
C THR A 44 -9.66 -3.26 11.82
N PHE A 45 -8.63 -2.42 11.86
CA PHE A 45 -8.72 -1.09 12.44
C PHE A 45 -8.04 -0.06 11.55
N LYS A 46 -8.47 1.19 11.71
CA LYS A 46 -7.82 2.35 11.09
C LYS A 46 -6.72 2.86 12.01
N VAL A 47 -5.53 3.10 11.47
CA VAL A 47 -4.43 3.74 12.19
C VAL A 47 -4.78 5.20 12.45
N LEU A 48 -4.76 5.59 13.72
CA LEU A 48 -5.11 6.93 14.18
C LEU A 48 -3.89 7.79 14.47
N ASP A 49 -2.83 7.17 15.02
CA ASP A 49 -1.57 7.86 15.33
C ASP A 49 -0.41 6.86 15.38
N MET A 50 0.82 7.38 15.25
CA MET A 50 2.07 6.61 15.31
C MET A 50 3.10 7.32 16.20
N PRO A 51 2.90 7.31 17.53
CA PRO A 51 3.76 8.03 18.46
C PRO A 51 5.15 7.39 18.60
N GLN A 52 6.10 8.18 19.11
CA GLN A 52 7.46 7.74 19.46
C GLN A 52 7.68 7.59 20.97
N TYR A 53 6.65 7.90 21.77
CA TYR A 53 6.68 8.04 23.22
C TYR A 53 5.50 7.30 23.84
N GLU A 54 5.63 6.91 25.11
CA GLU A 54 4.61 6.11 25.79
C GLU A 54 3.24 6.79 25.82
N PHE A 55 2.22 6.09 25.32
CA PHE A 55 0.84 6.52 25.37
C PHE A 55 0.30 6.44 26.81
N THR A 56 -0.16 7.58 27.33
CA THR A 56 -0.66 7.70 28.72
C THR A 56 -2.16 7.85 28.81
N GLY A 57 -2.83 8.20 27.71
CA GLY A 57 -4.28 8.28 27.64
C GLY A 57 -4.77 9.36 26.68
N VAL A 58 -6.00 9.81 26.92
CA VAL A 58 -6.67 10.79 26.08
C VAL A 58 -7.11 11.96 26.97
N ASP A 59 -6.90 13.18 26.50
CA ASP A 59 -7.38 14.36 27.19
C ASP A 59 -8.91 14.36 27.28
N SER A 60 -9.42 14.51 28.50
CA SER A 60 -10.87 14.45 28.77
C SER A 60 -11.69 15.59 28.18
N THR A 61 -11.05 16.70 27.77
CA THR A 61 -11.70 17.90 27.23
C THR A 61 -11.51 18.01 25.72
N THR A 62 -10.29 17.86 25.23
CA THR A 62 -9.96 18.03 23.80
C THR A 62 -10.05 16.73 23.00
N GLY A 63 -9.94 15.57 23.67
CA GLY A 63 -9.88 14.27 23.00
C GLY A 63 -8.51 13.98 22.36
N GLU A 64 -7.48 14.78 22.65
CA GLU A 64 -6.13 14.60 22.11
C GLU A 64 -5.40 13.45 22.81
N PHE A 65 -4.56 12.73 22.07
CA PHE A 65 -3.69 11.71 22.65
C PHE A 65 -2.59 12.34 23.51
N GLN A 66 -2.37 11.77 24.69
CA GLN A 66 -1.36 12.21 25.64
C GLN A 66 -0.21 11.20 25.68
N PHE A 67 1.02 11.73 25.78
CA PHE A 67 2.25 10.95 25.73
C PHE A 67 3.24 11.36 26.82
N ASP A 68 3.95 10.40 27.41
CA ASP A 68 5.10 10.66 28.27
C ASP A 68 6.40 10.73 27.45
N VAL A 69 6.83 11.96 27.19
CA VAL A 69 8.04 12.26 26.40
C VAL A 69 9.35 11.77 27.01
N ASN A 70 9.35 11.35 28.29
CA ASN A 70 10.54 10.81 28.95
C ASN A 70 10.73 9.31 28.68
N VAL A 71 9.69 8.62 28.21
CA VAL A 71 9.73 7.17 27.95
C VAL A 71 9.60 6.90 26.45
N PRO A 72 10.72 6.71 25.73
CA PRO A 72 10.68 6.43 24.31
C PRO A 72 10.10 5.03 24.04
N ARG A 73 9.12 4.97 23.14
CA ARG A 73 8.50 3.73 22.66
C ARG A 73 8.39 3.81 21.14
N PRO A 74 9.38 3.29 20.39
CA PRO A 74 9.36 3.38 18.94
C PRO A 74 8.33 2.44 18.31
N ASN A 75 8.04 2.68 17.03
CA ASN A 75 7.20 1.84 16.16
C ASN A 75 5.79 1.60 16.70
N GLN A 76 5.22 2.57 17.42
CA GLN A 76 3.87 2.45 17.96
C GLN A 76 2.80 2.76 16.92
N ILE A 77 1.65 2.12 17.10
CA ILE A 77 0.46 2.28 16.28
C ILE A 77 -0.73 2.35 17.23
N ILE A 78 -1.49 3.45 17.14
CA ILE A 78 -2.72 3.66 17.89
C ILE A 78 -3.94 3.41 17.00
N TYR A 79 -4.91 2.66 17.53
CA TYR A 79 -6.22 2.47 16.90
C TYR A 79 -7.34 2.38 17.96
N ALA A 80 -8.57 2.63 17.56
CA ALA A 80 -9.73 2.53 18.45
C ALA A 80 -10.06 1.05 18.73
N ALA A 81 -10.12 0.68 20.01
CA ALA A 81 -10.52 -0.66 20.45
C ALA A 81 -11.26 -0.56 21.79
N THR A 82 -12.50 -1.04 21.87
CA THR A 82 -13.29 -0.95 23.12
C THR A 82 -12.98 -2.11 24.05
N GLY A 83 -12.61 -1.80 25.30
CA GLY A 83 -12.38 -2.82 26.32
C GLY A 83 -11.81 -2.25 27.61
N SER A 84 -11.59 -3.14 28.58
CA SER A 84 -10.98 -2.78 29.87
C SER A 84 -9.52 -2.41 29.70
N ASN A 85 -9.07 -1.38 30.42
CA ASN A 85 -7.68 -0.93 30.35
C ASN A 85 -6.69 -2.08 30.59
N VAL A 86 -5.67 -2.14 29.74
CA VAL A 86 -4.54 -3.05 29.81
C VAL A 86 -3.29 -2.21 29.91
N GLN A 87 -2.55 -2.37 31.00
CA GLN A 87 -1.26 -1.70 31.18
C GLN A 87 -0.28 -2.16 30.10
N TYR A 88 0.81 -1.41 29.90
CA TYR A 88 1.83 -1.77 28.93
C TYR A 88 2.39 -3.18 29.20
N VAL A 89 2.31 -4.06 28.21
CA VAL A 89 2.81 -5.44 28.26
C VAL A 89 3.63 -5.74 27.02
N VAL A 90 4.82 -6.29 27.22
CA VAL A 90 5.66 -6.83 26.13
C VAL A 90 5.08 -8.18 25.67
N THR A 91 4.86 -8.34 24.37
CA THR A 91 4.36 -9.58 23.76
C THR A 91 4.78 -9.64 22.29
N TYR A 92 5.21 -10.83 21.86
CA TYR A 92 5.69 -11.10 20.51
C TYR A 92 4.80 -12.08 19.75
N ASP A 93 3.60 -12.32 20.26
CA ASP A 93 2.70 -13.36 19.75
C ASP A 93 1.79 -12.83 18.64
N GLY A 94 1.62 -11.51 18.57
CA GLY A 94 0.74 -10.83 17.64
C GLY A 94 1.36 -10.56 16.27
N SER A 95 0.49 -10.35 15.30
CA SER A 95 0.86 -9.86 13.97
C SER A 95 0.03 -8.64 13.58
N VAL A 96 0.67 -7.73 12.86
CA VAL A 96 0.06 -6.58 12.19
C VAL A 96 0.22 -6.77 10.70
N GLU A 97 -0.90 -6.95 10.03
CA GLU A 97 -0.99 -7.13 8.59
C GLU A 97 -1.46 -5.85 7.94
N TYR A 98 -0.78 -5.45 6.87
CA TYR A 98 -1.13 -4.29 6.06
C TYR A 98 -1.23 -4.66 4.58
N THR A 99 -2.37 -4.37 3.98
CA THR A 99 -2.64 -4.67 2.56
C THR A 99 -3.10 -3.42 1.81
N GLN A 100 -2.23 -2.93 0.93
CA GLN A 100 -2.60 -1.96 -0.09
C GLN A 100 -3.35 -2.69 -1.21
N THR A 101 -4.62 -2.38 -1.40
CA THR A 101 -5.40 -2.83 -2.57
C THR A 101 -5.81 -1.62 -3.39
N CYS A 102 -5.00 -1.28 -4.38
CA CYS A 102 -5.30 -0.18 -5.31
C CYS A 102 -6.25 -0.67 -6.41
N THR A 103 -7.31 0.10 -6.70
CA THR A 103 -8.30 -0.21 -7.75
C THR A 103 -8.52 0.99 -8.68
N TRP A 104 -7.45 1.68 -9.06
CA TRP A 104 -7.51 2.84 -9.97
C TRP A 104 -8.03 2.50 -11.37
N ILE A 105 -7.72 1.30 -11.88
CA ILE A 105 -8.24 0.79 -13.15
C ILE A 105 -8.90 -0.58 -12.96
N THR A 106 -9.82 -0.92 -13.86
CA THR A 106 -10.49 -2.23 -13.92
C THR A 106 -10.00 -3.04 -15.12
N VAL A 107 -10.23 -4.36 -15.10
CA VAL A 107 -9.91 -5.24 -16.24
C VAL A 107 -10.68 -4.82 -17.49
N ALA A 108 -11.95 -4.43 -17.35
CA ALA A 108 -12.76 -3.92 -18.46
C ALA A 108 -12.18 -2.64 -19.08
N ALA A 109 -11.69 -1.70 -18.26
CA ALA A 109 -11.01 -0.50 -18.74
C ALA A 109 -9.72 -0.84 -19.50
N LEU A 110 -8.94 -1.81 -19.01
CA LEU A 110 -7.74 -2.29 -19.70
C LEU A 110 -8.07 -2.93 -21.05
N ILE A 111 -9.07 -3.82 -21.11
CA ILE A 111 -9.51 -4.47 -22.36
C ILE A 111 -9.96 -3.42 -23.38
N THR A 112 -10.74 -2.43 -22.94
CA THR A 112 -11.17 -1.31 -23.78
C THR A 112 -9.98 -0.52 -24.31
N PHE A 113 -9.00 -0.21 -23.46
CA PHE A 113 -7.77 0.49 -23.85
C PHE A 113 -6.90 -0.31 -24.83
N LEU A 114 -6.86 -1.63 -24.70
CA LEU A 114 -6.16 -2.52 -25.62
C LEU A 114 -6.85 -2.58 -27.00
N GLY A 115 -8.15 -2.28 -27.07
CA GLY A 115 -8.94 -2.33 -28.30
C GLY A 115 -9.19 -3.75 -28.81
N VAL A 116 -9.24 -4.73 -27.89
CA VAL A 116 -9.42 -6.16 -28.22
C VAL A 116 -10.63 -6.72 -27.48
N THR A 117 -11.21 -7.79 -28.00
CA THR A 117 -12.25 -8.56 -27.30
C THR A 117 -11.60 -9.70 -26.55
N ILE A 118 -11.73 -9.70 -25.21
CA ILE A 118 -11.25 -10.79 -24.34
C ILE A 118 -12.43 -11.28 -23.51
N THR A 119 -12.77 -12.57 -23.65
CA THR A 119 -13.90 -13.20 -22.95
C THR A 119 -13.49 -13.68 -21.56
N ASN A 120 -14.37 -13.52 -20.57
CA ASN A 120 -14.23 -14.15 -19.26
C ASN A 120 -15.09 -15.44 -19.22
N PRO A 121 -14.54 -16.63 -18.94
CA PRO A 121 -13.13 -16.90 -18.62
C PRO A 121 -12.27 -17.18 -19.87
N SER A 122 -11.00 -16.77 -19.84
CA SER A 122 -9.95 -17.17 -20.79
C SER A 122 -8.56 -16.95 -20.16
N ASP A 123 -7.52 -17.56 -20.75
CA ASP A 123 -6.13 -17.33 -20.33
C ASP A 123 -5.74 -15.85 -20.53
N ASP A 124 -6.22 -15.23 -21.62
CA ASP A 124 -6.00 -13.81 -21.89
C ASP A 124 -6.68 -12.90 -20.85
N TYR A 125 -7.89 -13.28 -20.39
CA TYR A 125 -8.59 -12.59 -19.31
C TYR A 125 -7.87 -12.73 -17.97
N THR A 126 -7.31 -13.91 -17.71
CA THR A 126 -6.51 -14.18 -16.51
C THR A 126 -5.26 -13.30 -16.49
N LEU A 127 -4.53 -13.21 -17.61
CA LEU A 127 -3.39 -12.31 -17.73
C LEU A 127 -3.80 -10.83 -17.65
N ALA A 128 -4.92 -10.43 -18.26
CA ALA A 128 -5.42 -9.05 -18.15
C ALA A 128 -5.72 -8.69 -16.69
N THR A 129 -6.29 -9.62 -15.92
CA THR A 129 -6.52 -9.47 -14.48
C THR A 129 -5.22 -9.28 -13.72
N GLN A 130 -4.21 -10.10 -13.98
CA GLN A 130 -2.88 -9.98 -13.36
C GLN A 130 -2.21 -8.64 -13.71
N ALA A 131 -2.24 -8.24 -14.98
CA ALA A 131 -1.66 -6.98 -15.44
C ALA A 131 -2.36 -5.76 -14.81
N THR A 132 -3.69 -5.76 -14.70
CA THR A 132 -4.45 -4.72 -13.99
C THR A 132 -4.07 -4.62 -12.52
N ASN A 133 -4.03 -5.75 -11.81
CA ASN A 133 -3.68 -5.77 -10.38
C ASN A 133 -2.25 -5.28 -10.15
N ALA A 134 -1.29 -5.76 -10.96
CA ALA A 134 0.10 -5.33 -10.88
C ALA A 134 0.26 -3.84 -11.18
N ALA A 135 -0.44 -3.32 -12.20
CA ALA A 135 -0.35 -1.93 -12.58
C ALA A 135 -0.89 -0.99 -11.51
N ASN A 136 -2.07 -1.29 -10.95
CA ASN A 136 -2.66 -0.52 -9.85
C ASN A 136 -1.69 -0.40 -8.67
N LEU A 137 -1.15 -1.53 -8.19
CA LEU A 137 -0.26 -1.55 -7.03
C LEU A 137 1.09 -0.88 -7.31
N PHE A 138 1.67 -1.12 -8.48
CA PHE A 138 2.95 -0.53 -8.85
C PHE A 138 2.85 1.00 -8.96
N CYS A 139 1.86 1.51 -9.69
CA CYS A 139 1.70 2.95 -9.90
C CYS A 139 1.38 3.67 -8.59
N TYR A 140 0.54 3.08 -7.74
CA TYR A 140 0.24 3.59 -6.40
C TYR A 140 1.52 3.69 -5.54
N ARG A 141 2.28 2.58 -5.40
CA ARG A 141 3.48 2.56 -4.57
C ARG A 141 4.54 3.55 -5.04
N ARG A 142 4.78 3.65 -6.35
CA ARG A 142 5.73 4.63 -6.91
C ARG A 142 5.33 6.07 -6.59
N ARG A 143 4.04 6.38 -6.59
CA ARG A 143 3.52 7.69 -6.20
C ARG A 143 3.66 7.91 -4.69
N GLN A 144 3.35 6.91 -3.87
CA GLN A 144 3.59 6.97 -2.43
C GLN A 144 5.08 7.22 -2.10
N GLU A 145 5.99 6.50 -2.75
CA GLU A 145 7.46 6.70 -2.65
C GLU A 145 7.90 8.10 -3.10
N SER A 146 7.11 8.76 -3.96
CA SER A 146 7.34 10.14 -4.42
C SER A 146 6.63 11.20 -3.55
N GLY A 147 6.04 10.80 -2.42
CA GLY A 147 5.39 11.69 -1.46
C GLY A 147 3.97 12.11 -1.82
N TYR A 148 3.25 11.34 -2.65
CA TYR A 148 1.81 11.52 -2.87
C TYR A 148 0.98 10.74 -1.84
N HIS A 149 -0.16 11.29 -1.43
CA HIS A 149 -1.14 10.68 -0.51
C HIS A 149 -2.44 10.40 -1.26
N ASP A 150 -2.42 9.39 -2.12
CA ASP A 150 -3.57 9.08 -2.98
C ASP A 150 -4.52 8.07 -2.31
N ALA A 151 -5.80 8.09 -2.69
CA ALA A 151 -6.75 7.08 -2.26
C ALA A 151 -6.53 5.75 -2.99
N LEU A 152 -6.68 4.62 -2.28
CA LEU A 152 -6.55 3.28 -2.89
C LEU A 152 -7.69 2.93 -3.85
N SER A 153 -8.93 3.36 -3.53
CA SER A 153 -10.13 3.01 -4.31
C SER A 153 -10.44 3.98 -5.44
N THR A 154 -9.74 5.11 -5.54
CA THR A 154 -10.02 6.16 -6.53
C THR A 154 -8.71 6.78 -6.99
N SER A 155 -8.48 6.78 -8.31
CA SER A 155 -7.30 7.43 -8.88
C SER A 155 -7.33 8.94 -8.62
N PRO A 156 -6.19 9.57 -8.31
CA PRO A 156 -6.13 10.99 -7.96
C PRO A 156 -6.47 11.94 -9.12
N GLY A 157 -6.35 11.46 -10.37
CA GLY A 157 -6.65 12.23 -11.57
C GLY A 157 -6.66 11.35 -12.82
N ALA A 158 -7.21 11.88 -13.92
CA ALA A 158 -7.30 11.18 -15.19
C ALA A 158 -5.93 10.86 -15.81
N ASP A 159 -4.92 11.68 -15.49
CA ASP A 159 -3.50 11.45 -15.79
C ASP A 159 -2.99 10.18 -15.11
N ALA A 160 -3.23 10.02 -13.80
CA ALA A 160 -2.85 8.82 -13.06
C ALA A 160 -3.62 7.58 -13.54
N THR A 161 -4.91 7.72 -13.88
CA THR A 161 -5.69 6.65 -14.50
C THR A 161 -5.07 6.22 -15.83
N LEU A 162 -4.74 7.17 -16.70
CA LEU A 162 -4.14 6.89 -18.01
C LEU A 162 -2.74 6.28 -17.88
N GLY A 163 -1.89 6.82 -17.00
CA GLY A 163 -0.56 6.25 -16.73
C GLY A 163 -0.63 4.80 -16.26
N THR A 164 -1.61 4.50 -15.39
CA THR A 164 -1.86 3.14 -14.89
C THR A 164 -2.37 2.21 -16.00
N LEU A 165 -3.29 2.67 -16.85
CA LEU A 165 -3.76 1.94 -18.04
C LEU A 165 -2.60 1.63 -19.00
N MET A 166 -1.77 2.63 -19.31
CA MET A 166 -0.63 2.47 -20.20
C MET A 166 0.37 1.44 -19.68
N TYR A 167 0.65 1.48 -18.37
CA TYR A 167 1.53 0.49 -17.74
C TYR A 167 0.91 -0.92 -17.72
N GLY A 168 -0.36 -1.06 -17.35
CA GLY A 168 -1.06 -2.35 -17.40
C GLY A 168 -1.11 -2.93 -18.81
N ALA A 169 -1.31 -2.09 -19.81
CA ALA A 169 -1.32 -2.51 -21.21
C ALA A 169 0.07 -2.92 -21.72
N ALA A 170 1.14 -2.32 -21.20
CA ALA A 170 2.51 -2.76 -21.47
C ALA A 170 2.78 -4.14 -20.85
N LEU A 171 2.39 -4.35 -19.59
CA LEU A 171 2.53 -5.64 -18.90
C LEU A 171 1.80 -6.77 -19.64
N TRP A 172 0.56 -6.54 -20.07
CA TRP A 172 -0.19 -7.54 -20.83
C TRP A 172 0.47 -7.87 -22.17
N ARG A 173 0.99 -6.86 -22.88
CA ARG A 173 1.71 -7.07 -24.16
C ARG A 173 3.07 -7.75 -24.00
N SER A 174 3.71 -7.66 -22.84
CA SER A 174 4.99 -8.32 -22.55
C SER A 174 4.91 -9.82 -22.27
N ARG A 175 3.73 -10.43 -22.41
CA ARG A 175 3.52 -11.87 -22.26
C ARG A 175 4.52 -12.66 -23.11
N GLY A 176 5.23 -13.60 -22.49
CA GLY A 176 6.19 -14.45 -23.19
C GLY A 176 7.46 -13.76 -23.68
N SER A 177 7.78 -12.54 -23.23
CA SER A 177 8.97 -11.80 -23.68
C SER A 177 10.30 -12.49 -23.32
N ILE A 178 10.75 -13.36 -24.23
CA ILE A 178 12.16 -13.65 -24.60
C ILE A 178 12.41 -13.12 -26.05
N GLU A 179 11.40 -12.50 -26.69
CA GLU A 179 11.22 -12.44 -28.14
C GLU A 179 11.76 -11.21 -28.91
N THR A 180 12.58 -10.34 -28.32
CA THR A 180 13.41 -9.42 -29.15
C THR A 180 14.86 -9.88 -29.29
N ALA A 181 15.29 -10.94 -28.57
CA ALA A 181 16.68 -11.38 -28.61
C ALA A 181 17.05 -12.22 -29.84
N PHE A 182 16.09 -12.90 -30.48
CA PHE A 182 16.39 -13.78 -31.63
C PHE A 182 16.21 -13.10 -33.00
N ALA A 183 15.40 -12.05 -33.10
CA ALA A 183 15.23 -11.27 -34.34
C ALA A 183 16.19 -10.05 -34.46
N ALA A 184 16.88 -9.69 -33.37
CA ALA A 184 17.82 -8.56 -33.35
C ALA A 184 19.21 -8.88 -33.94
N PHE A 185 19.47 -10.12 -34.39
CA PHE A 185 20.75 -10.44 -35.04
C PHE A 185 20.81 -10.00 -36.51
N ASP A 186 19.67 -9.71 -37.15
CA ASP A 186 19.60 -9.32 -38.58
C ASP A 186 19.26 -7.84 -38.80
N THR A 187 18.85 -7.14 -37.73
CA THR A 187 18.67 -5.69 -37.76
C THR A 187 19.42 -5.10 -36.57
N MET A 188 20.39 -4.22 -36.84
CA MET A 188 21.00 -3.33 -35.82
C MET A 188 19.98 -2.30 -35.29
N GLY A 189 18.72 -2.69 -35.10
CA GLY A 189 17.64 -1.86 -34.59
C GLY A 189 17.65 -1.87 -33.06
N THR A 190 17.56 -0.69 -32.46
CA THR A 190 17.39 -0.54 -31.02
C THR A 190 16.20 -1.38 -30.54
N PRO A 191 16.37 -2.25 -29.52
CA PRO A 191 15.28 -3.07 -29.02
C PRO A 191 14.15 -2.17 -28.51
N THR A 192 12.90 -2.51 -28.85
CA THR A 192 11.72 -1.77 -28.38
C THR A 192 11.61 -1.92 -26.86
N GLN A 193 11.82 -0.82 -26.13
CA GLN A 193 11.84 -0.84 -24.68
C GLN A 193 10.43 -1.07 -24.12
N GLN A 194 10.14 -2.31 -23.68
CA GLN A 194 8.89 -2.65 -22.98
C GLN A 194 8.93 -2.31 -21.47
N SER A 195 9.51 -1.16 -21.13
CA SER A 195 9.68 -0.73 -19.74
C SER A 195 8.66 0.35 -19.36
N LEU A 196 8.72 0.79 -18.10
CA LEU A 196 8.08 2.02 -17.62
C LEU A 196 8.53 3.21 -18.47
N THR A 197 7.76 3.52 -19.51
CA THR A 197 8.11 4.57 -20.47
C THR A 197 8.14 5.95 -19.80
N PRO A 198 8.96 6.90 -20.30
CA PRO A 198 9.02 8.25 -19.75
C PRO A 198 7.66 8.94 -19.66
N ILE A 199 6.76 8.65 -20.61
CA ILE A 199 5.40 9.21 -20.61
C ILE A 199 4.54 8.66 -19.45
N VAL A 200 4.69 7.38 -19.07
CA VAL A 200 4.01 6.84 -17.89
C VAL A 200 4.51 7.53 -16.63
N LYS A 201 5.82 7.76 -16.51
CA LYS A 201 6.40 8.50 -15.38
C LYS A 201 5.88 9.94 -15.30
N GLN A 202 5.80 10.62 -16.44
CA GLN A 202 5.25 11.98 -16.55
C GLN A 202 3.78 12.02 -16.11
N LEU A 203 2.95 11.10 -16.60
CA LEU A 203 1.53 11.01 -16.24
C LEU A 203 1.31 10.68 -14.77
N LEU A 204 2.16 9.82 -14.19
CA LEU A 204 2.13 9.51 -12.77
C LEU A 204 2.78 10.60 -11.90
N GLY A 205 3.40 11.63 -12.48
CA GLY A 205 4.08 12.69 -11.74
C GLY A 205 5.27 12.21 -10.90
N ILE A 206 5.95 11.14 -11.34
CA ILE A 206 7.06 10.49 -10.61
C ILE A 206 8.39 10.54 -11.39
N PRO A 207 9.55 10.64 -10.71
CA PRO A 207 9.68 11.09 -9.33
C PRO A 207 9.23 12.55 -9.21
N ARG A 208 8.73 12.93 -8.03
CA ARG A 208 8.42 14.34 -7.74
C ARG A 208 9.74 15.14 -7.65
N PRO A 209 9.82 16.38 -8.17
CA PRO A 209 10.99 17.21 -7.95
C PRO A 209 11.25 17.37 -6.44
N ALA A 210 12.42 16.94 -5.97
CA ALA A 210 12.85 17.18 -4.61
C ALA A 210 13.34 18.64 -4.51
N VAL A 211 12.84 19.39 -3.52
CA VAL A 211 13.52 20.61 -3.09
C VAL A 211 14.71 20.14 -2.26
N ALA A 212 15.92 20.40 -2.75
CA ALA A 212 17.16 20.13 -2.04
C ALA A 212 17.36 21.12 -0.88
#